data_AF-A0A550GS11-F1
#
_entry.id   AF-A0A550GS11-F1
#
_cell.length_a   1.000
_cell.length_b   1.000
_cell.length_c   1.000
_cell.angle_alpha   90.00
_cell.angle_beta   90.00
_cell.angle_gamma   90.00
#
_symmetry.space_group_name_H-M   'P 1'
#
loop_
_entity.id
_entity.type
_entity.pdbx_description
1 polymer ?
#
loop_
_entity_poly.entity_id
_entity_poly.type
_entity_poly.pdbx_seq_one_letter_code
_entity_poly.pdbx_strand_id
1 'polypeptide(L)'
;MEYETFFLIAAALLSFCDFTVLSISKLDKDRKIRYSFVFVILTIVLIAVCYALFLQAFLSNNFSLVEVYSYSSSDLPLMSKMYASWGGARGSMLFLTFLLGICYFAIRFLTWKKPDKFNITTSQIFCIITIIFLAICLVKNPFERYAIAPIDGKGLNPQLQSVWMAIHPPIVFAAYAFVLLAYAFTLASMKTGRDLGSLKCFRASTQMAWLLLTVGIALGGIWAYEVLGWGGYWAWDPVETASLLPWLFLTAHFLFSSLFKKKSFTQEFMILVTFASLIFLSALTRGGFTQSVHGYSISPVAPIMIVFSLAMISYFFYLKRARKHPIFKLEVERTAKSRSSFIGFWALISIAIVCFAGLFFTNFSYNTFTFPFVMIFIAALIGGSFAEKTRFARLVLIVISALATGFVMILIKFPAIHVYAVLSLPLLFVAVLAVSYKLIRAIRKKSIKFGQSLVCLGIIVLLIGVFVSEGAKSTRTISS
;
A
#
# COMPACT_ATOMS: atom_id res chain seq x y z
N MET A 1 26.67 -10.96 -23.18
CA MET A 1 25.83 -10.42 -22.08
C MET A 1 26.08 -8.93 -22.05
N GLU A 2 25.06 -8.12 -22.28
CA GLU A 2 25.22 -6.66 -22.29
C GLU A 2 25.41 -6.12 -20.87
N TYR A 3 26.06 -4.95 -20.77
CA TYR A 3 26.52 -4.39 -19.51
C TYR A 3 25.38 -4.07 -18.54
N GLU A 4 24.17 -3.76 -19.03
CA GLU A 4 23.00 -3.48 -18.19
C GLU A 4 22.51 -4.72 -17.44
N THR A 5 22.45 -5.87 -18.14
CA THR A 5 22.09 -7.15 -17.51
C THR A 5 23.19 -7.60 -16.55
N PHE A 6 24.45 -7.35 -16.90
CA PHE A 6 25.58 -7.60 -16.00
C PHE A 6 25.46 -6.79 -14.70
N PHE A 7 25.07 -5.52 -14.76
CA PHE A 7 24.85 -4.70 -13.56
C PHE A 7 23.73 -5.24 -12.66
N LEU A 8 22.63 -5.74 -13.23
CA LEU A 8 21.57 -6.40 -12.44
C LEU A 8 22.08 -7.67 -11.74
N ILE A 9 22.86 -8.50 -12.45
CA ILE A 9 23.45 -9.72 -11.89
C ILE A 9 24.45 -9.35 -10.78
N ALA A 10 25.32 -8.37 -11.01
CA ALA A 10 26.28 -7.89 -10.03
C ALA A 10 25.58 -7.34 -8.77
N ALA A 11 24.49 -6.58 -8.92
CA ALA A 11 23.69 -6.11 -7.79
C ALA A 11 23.08 -7.27 -6.98
N ALA A 12 22.61 -8.33 -7.65
CA ALA A 12 22.09 -9.52 -6.98
C ALA A 12 23.18 -10.28 -6.22
N LEU A 13 24.36 -10.46 -6.83
CA LEU A 13 25.53 -11.09 -6.21
C LEU A 13 26.03 -10.30 -4.99
N LEU A 14 26.15 -8.97 -5.10
CA LEU A 14 26.56 -8.11 -3.99
C LEU A 14 25.55 -8.15 -2.83
N SER A 15 24.25 -8.18 -3.13
CA SER A 15 23.21 -8.36 -2.12
C SER A 15 23.34 -9.72 -1.44
N PHE A 16 23.64 -10.79 -2.18
CA PHE A 16 23.91 -12.10 -1.62
C PHE A 16 25.18 -12.12 -0.75
N CYS A 17 26.25 -11.42 -1.16
CA CYS A 17 27.46 -11.23 -0.36
C CYS A 17 27.15 -10.50 0.96
N ASP A 18 26.32 -9.46 0.95
CA ASP A 18 25.91 -8.82 2.19
C ASP A 18 25.10 -9.77 3.08
N PHE A 19 24.10 -10.46 2.52
CA PHE A 19 23.27 -11.41 3.26
C PHE A 19 24.11 -12.50 3.94
N THR A 20 25.08 -13.06 3.22
CA THR A 20 25.99 -14.09 3.75
C THR A 20 26.83 -13.52 4.89
N VAL A 21 27.44 -12.33 4.73
CA VAL A 21 28.21 -11.68 5.80
C VAL A 21 27.34 -11.42 7.03
N LEU A 22 26.13 -10.89 6.86
CA LEU A 22 25.20 -10.67 7.98
C LEU A 22 24.81 -11.97 8.70
N SER A 23 24.78 -13.10 7.98
CA SER A 23 24.37 -14.40 8.50
C SER A 23 25.47 -15.15 9.24
N ILE A 24 26.74 -14.97 8.84
CA ILE A 24 27.89 -15.63 9.48
C ILE A 24 28.57 -14.79 10.56
N SER A 25 28.38 -13.47 10.54
CA SER A 25 29.07 -12.56 11.47
C SER A 25 28.55 -12.70 12.91
N LYS A 26 29.47 -12.67 13.88
CA LYS A 26 29.11 -12.70 15.31
C LYS A 26 28.82 -11.28 15.80
N LEU A 27 27.65 -11.11 16.43
CA LEU A 27 27.06 -9.81 16.85
C LEU A 27 28.02 -8.85 17.56
N ASP A 28 28.93 -9.37 18.39
CA ASP A 28 29.57 -8.55 19.42
C ASP A 28 30.89 -7.88 18.99
N LYS A 29 31.52 -8.29 17.87
CA LYS A 29 32.88 -7.79 17.50
C LYS A 29 33.19 -7.67 16.00
N ASP A 30 32.27 -8.00 15.10
CA ASP A 30 32.64 -8.13 13.69
C ASP A 30 32.64 -6.78 12.94
N ARG A 31 33.85 -6.24 12.70
CA ARG A 31 34.07 -5.17 11.71
C ARG A 31 33.47 -5.55 10.34
N LYS A 32 33.34 -6.86 10.06
CA LYS A 32 32.71 -7.42 8.84
C LYS A 32 31.30 -6.88 8.57
N ILE A 33 30.46 -6.69 9.59
CA ILE A 33 29.10 -6.15 9.42
C ILE A 33 29.13 -4.70 8.93
N ARG A 34 30.15 -3.94 9.35
CA ARG A 34 30.37 -2.57 8.89
C ARG A 34 30.94 -2.56 7.47
N TYR A 35 31.89 -3.45 7.16
CA TYR A 35 32.45 -3.56 5.82
C TYR A 35 31.43 -4.07 4.79
N SER A 36 30.50 -4.93 5.17
CA SER A 36 29.44 -5.41 4.27
C SER A 36 28.48 -4.30 3.85
N PHE A 37 28.48 -3.15 4.54
CA PHE A 37 27.77 -1.96 4.08
C PHE A 37 28.26 -1.47 2.71
N VAL A 38 29.52 -1.72 2.35
CA VAL A 38 30.05 -1.42 1.01
C VAL A 38 29.27 -2.19 -0.06
N PHE A 39 28.93 -3.45 0.19
CA PHE A 39 28.10 -4.23 -0.75
C PHE A 39 26.73 -3.59 -0.97
N VAL A 40 26.11 -3.06 0.10
CA VAL A 40 24.84 -2.35 0.00
C VAL A 40 24.95 -1.07 -0.83
N ILE A 41 26.03 -0.29 -0.63
CA ILE A 41 26.31 0.92 -1.43
C ILE A 41 26.45 0.55 -2.90
N LEU A 42 27.27 -0.46 -3.21
CA LEU A 42 27.48 -0.90 -4.59
C LEU A 42 26.19 -1.44 -5.21
N THR A 43 25.39 -2.21 -4.47
CA THR A 43 24.07 -2.70 -4.91
C THR A 43 23.16 -1.54 -5.30
N ILE A 44 22.97 -0.53 -4.43
CA ILE A 44 22.06 0.58 -4.76
C ILE A 44 22.58 1.43 -5.91
N VAL A 45 23.89 1.64 -6.00
CA VAL A 45 24.50 2.36 -7.14
C VAL A 45 24.22 1.61 -8.44
N LEU A 46 24.43 0.30 -8.50
CA LEU A 46 24.18 -0.50 -9.70
C LEU A 46 22.69 -0.49 -10.07
N ILE A 47 21.78 -0.63 -9.12
CA ILE A 47 20.33 -0.56 -9.39
C ILE A 47 19.95 0.83 -9.93
N ALA A 48 20.49 1.90 -9.34
CA ALA A 48 20.26 3.26 -9.78
C ALA A 48 20.79 3.51 -11.20
N VAL A 49 21.99 3.00 -11.51
CA VAL A 49 22.57 3.05 -12.87
C VAL A 49 21.70 2.28 -13.86
N CYS A 50 21.25 1.07 -13.52
CA CYS A 50 20.32 0.33 -14.37
C CYS A 50 19.04 1.13 -14.65
N TYR A 51 18.41 1.70 -13.62
CA TYR A 51 17.19 2.48 -13.83
C TYR A 51 17.44 3.76 -14.65
N ALA A 52 18.58 4.44 -14.43
CA ALA A 52 18.96 5.62 -15.21
C ALA A 52 19.21 5.28 -16.69
N LEU A 53 19.90 4.18 -16.97
CA LEU A 53 20.11 3.70 -18.35
C LEU A 53 18.79 3.32 -19.02
N PHE A 54 17.90 2.67 -18.28
CA PHE A 54 16.57 2.31 -18.77
C PHE A 54 15.74 3.55 -19.09
N LEU A 55 15.71 4.55 -18.20
CA LEU A 55 15.05 5.82 -18.45
C LEU A 55 15.67 6.54 -19.66
N GLN A 56 17.00 6.60 -19.76
CA GLN A 56 17.69 7.20 -20.89
C GLN A 56 17.34 6.53 -22.22
N ALA A 57 17.13 5.20 -22.22
CA ALA A 57 16.69 4.48 -23.41
C ALA A 57 15.29 4.92 -23.88
N PHE A 58 14.36 5.22 -22.96
CA PHE A 58 13.07 5.84 -23.32
C PHE A 58 13.25 7.25 -23.89
N LEU A 59 14.08 8.09 -23.25
CA LEU A 59 14.27 9.49 -23.68
C LEU A 59 14.96 9.61 -25.04
N SER A 60 15.84 8.66 -25.37
CA SER A 60 16.58 8.60 -26.62
C SER A 60 15.92 7.74 -27.71
N ASN A 61 14.68 7.28 -27.50
CA ASN A 61 13.96 6.43 -28.46
C ASN A 61 14.73 5.16 -28.86
N ASN A 62 15.41 4.52 -27.90
CA ASN A 62 16.17 3.31 -28.19
C ASN A 62 15.23 2.10 -28.35
N PHE A 63 14.62 1.98 -29.54
CA PHE A 63 13.66 0.93 -29.88
C PHE A 63 14.28 -0.47 -29.98
N SER A 64 15.60 -0.60 -29.89
CA SER A 64 16.21 -1.93 -29.75
C SER A 64 15.71 -2.65 -28.50
N LEU A 65 15.37 -1.94 -27.43
CA LEU A 65 14.76 -2.51 -26.23
C LEU A 65 13.28 -2.81 -26.47
N VAL A 66 12.86 -4.04 -26.15
CA VAL A 66 11.47 -4.51 -26.30
C VAL A 66 10.49 -3.62 -25.53
N GLU A 67 10.84 -3.18 -24.32
CA GLU A 67 9.95 -2.34 -23.52
C GLU A 67 9.83 -0.92 -24.10
N VAL A 68 10.92 -0.33 -24.62
CA VAL A 68 10.88 1.01 -25.24
C VAL A 68 10.04 0.97 -26.52
N TYR A 69 10.24 -0.05 -27.35
CA TYR A 69 9.41 -0.28 -28.54
C TYR A 69 7.93 -0.45 -28.18
N SER A 70 7.62 -1.16 -27.09
CA SER A 70 6.23 -1.50 -26.74
C SER A 70 5.44 -0.35 -26.12
N TYR A 71 6.11 0.63 -25.49
CA TYR A 71 5.47 1.67 -24.68
C TYR A 71 5.92 3.10 -25.04
N SER A 72 6.68 3.27 -26.12
CA SER A 72 7.15 4.57 -26.59
C SER A 72 7.10 4.68 -28.11
N SER A 73 7.27 5.88 -28.63
CA SER A 73 7.35 6.21 -30.06
C SER A 73 8.03 7.58 -30.21
N SER A 74 8.52 7.87 -31.41
CA SER A 74 9.36 9.04 -31.66
C SER A 74 8.61 10.36 -31.44
N ASP A 75 7.31 10.38 -31.76
CA ASP A 75 6.38 11.50 -31.66
C ASP A 75 5.89 11.79 -30.23
N LEU A 76 6.11 10.89 -29.27
CA LEU A 76 5.69 11.12 -27.89
C LEU A 76 6.40 12.33 -27.26
N PRO A 77 5.67 13.18 -26.52
CA PRO A 77 6.29 14.23 -25.71
C PRO A 77 7.29 13.66 -24.69
N LEU A 78 8.31 14.44 -24.35
CA LEU A 78 9.38 14.03 -23.43
C LEU A 78 8.84 13.53 -22.08
N MET A 79 7.84 14.22 -21.51
CA MET A 79 7.20 13.81 -20.26
C MET A 79 6.53 12.45 -20.39
N SER A 80 5.89 12.16 -21.52
CA SER A 80 5.28 10.87 -21.79
C SER A 80 6.29 9.74 -21.89
N LYS A 81 7.45 10.00 -22.50
CA LYS A 81 8.57 9.06 -22.53
C LYS A 81 9.11 8.77 -21.14
N MET A 82 9.19 9.78 -20.26
CA MET A 82 9.63 9.57 -18.87
C MET A 82 8.71 8.60 -18.13
N TYR A 83 7.40 8.88 -18.09
CA TYR A 83 6.48 8.05 -17.32
C TYR A 83 6.13 6.72 -17.99
N ALA A 84 6.38 6.59 -19.30
CA ALA A 84 6.33 5.30 -19.99
C ALA A 84 7.33 4.28 -19.40
N SER A 85 8.44 4.75 -18.79
CA SER A 85 9.44 3.87 -18.16
C SER A 85 8.90 3.03 -16.99
N TRP A 86 7.76 3.38 -16.39
CA TRP A 86 7.06 2.55 -15.40
C TRP A 86 5.66 2.11 -15.86
N GLY A 87 5.31 2.35 -17.12
CA GLY A 87 4.03 1.93 -17.71
C GLY A 87 3.98 0.47 -18.12
N GLY A 88 5.14 -0.17 -18.28
CA GLY A 88 5.25 -1.59 -18.59
C GLY A 88 5.52 -2.48 -17.38
N ALA A 89 5.30 -3.79 -17.54
CA ALA A 89 5.54 -4.77 -16.48
C ALA A 89 7.03 -4.87 -16.11
N ARG A 90 7.97 -4.77 -17.07
CA ARG A 90 9.41 -4.83 -16.79
C ARG A 90 9.88 -3.56 -16.11
N GLY A 91 9.50 -2.42 -16.70
CA GLY A 91 9.86 -1.10 -16.19
C GLY A 91 9.37 -0.85 -14.77
N SER A 92 8.12 -1.21 -14.48
CA SER A 92 7.56 -1.06 -13.13
C SER A 92 8.22 -1.95 -12.07
N MET A 93 8.68 -3.16 -12.43
CA MET A 93 9.44 -4.02 -11.51
C MET A 93 10.85 -3.49 -11.26
N LEU A 94 11.53 -2.95 -12.28
CA LEU A 94 12.82 -2.29 -12.11
C LEU A 94 12.68 -1.05 -11.20
N PHE A 95 11.65 -0.24 -11.42
CA PHE A 95 11.39 0.95 -10.60
C PHE A 95 11.08 0.59 -9.14
N LEU A 96 10.25 -0.42 -8.89
CA LEU A 96 10.01 -0.90 -7.53
C LEU A 96 11.30 -1.45 -6.89
N THR A 97 12.13 -2.17 -7.65
CA THR A 97 13.43 -2.68 -7.18
C THR A 97 14.37 -1.54 -6.81
N PHE A 98 14.37 -0.43 -7.57
CA PHE A 98 15.09 0.78 -7.24
C PHE A 98 14.65 1.39 -5.90
N LEU A 99 13.33 1.53 -5.69
CA LEU A 99 12.80 2.03 -4.41
C LEU A 99 13.13 1.10 -3.23
N LEU A 100 13.09 -0.22 -3.44
CA LEU A 100 13.53 -1.19 -2.44
C LEU A 100 15.01 -1.05 -2.13
N GLY A 101 15.86 -0.83 -3.14
CA GLY A 101 17.27 -0.55 -2.94
C GLY A 101 17.52 0.70 -2.08
N ILE A 102 16.74 1.78 -2.29
CA ILE A 102 16.78 2.98 -1.44
C ILE A 102 16.42 2.64 0.00
N CYS A 103 15.32 1.93 0.22
CA CYS A 103 14.91 1.51 1.57
C CYS A 103 15.97 0.63 2.25
N TYR A 104 16.58 -0.29 1.51
CA TYR A 104 17.60 -1.19 2.04
C TYR A 104 18.87 -0.44 2.45
N PHE A 105 19.34 0.46 1.58
CA PHE A 105 20.42 1.39 1.88
C PHE A 105 20.10 2.23 3.13
N ALA A 106 18.90 2.81 3.21
CA ALA A 106 18.49 3.65 4.34
C ALA A 106 18.50 2.88 5.68
N ILE A 107 17.95 1.66 5.74
CA ILE A 107 17.97 0.83 6.95
C ILE A 107 19.42 0.58 7.39
N ARG A 108 20.28 0.20 6.44
CA ARG A 108 21.67 -0.12 6.72
C ARG A 108 22.47 1.10 7.13
N PHE A 109 22.27 2.23 6.47
CA PHE A 109 22.88 3.50 6.84
C PHE A 109 22.46 3.96 8.25
N LEU A 110 21.21 3.74 8.64
CA LEU A 110 20.73 4.10 9.99
C LEU A 110 21.24 3.15 11.09
N THR A 111 21.65 1.94 10.73
CA THR A 111 21.94 0.86 11.70
C THR A 111 23.37 0.32 11.67
N TRP A 112 24.20 0.64 10.66
CA TRP A 112 25.54 0.06 10.51
C TRP A 112 26.49 0.31 11.69
N LYS A 113 26.35 1.44 12.39
CA LYS A 113 27.12 1.75 13.61
C LYS A 113 26.53 1.10 14.88
N LYS A 114 25.34 0.50 14.79
CA LYS A 114 24.59 -0.11 15.90
C LYS A 114 24.19 -1.55 15.55
N PRO A 115 25.16 -2.46 15.36
CA PRO A 115 24.88 -3.85 15.02
C PRO A 115 24.26 -4.58 16.22
N ASP A 116 22.95 -4.50 16.34
CA ASP A 116 22.18 -5.33 17.26
C ASP A 116 21.44 -6.43 16.50
N LYS A 117 21.02 -7.48 17.24
CA LYS A 117 20.36 -8.65 16.67
C LYS A 117 19.13 -8.28 15.85
N PHE A 118 18.38 -7.25 16.26
CA PHE A 118 17.16 -6.81 15.57
C PHE A 118 17.50 -6.11 14.25
N ASN A 119 18.47 -5.19 14.25
CA ASN A 119 18.89 -4.44 13.05
C ASN A 119 19.48 -5.37 11.99
N ILE A 120 20.33 -6.32 12.40
CA ILE A 120 20.90 -7.32 11.49
C ILE A 120 19.80 -8.21 10.93
N THR A 121 18.90 -8.72 11.78
CA THR A 121 17.79 -9.55 11.33
C THR A 121 16.86 -8.80 10.35
N THR A 122 16.56 -7.53 10.64
CA THR A 122 15.75 -6.68 9.73
C THR A 122 16.45 -6.55 8.39
N SER A 123 17.75 -6.26 8.41
CA SER A 123 18.56 -6.11 7.19
C SER A 123 18.64 -7.40 6.39
N GLN A 124 18.77 -8.56 7.03
CA GLN A 124 18.76 -9.87 6.38
C GLN A 124 17.44 -10.13 5.65
N ILE A 125 16.31 -9.91 6.34
CA ILE A 125 14.98 -10.15 5.76
C ILE A 125 14.74 -9.18 4.60
N PHE A 126 15.07 -7.90 4.76
CA PHE A 126 14.88 -6.92 3.70
C PHE A 126 15.83 -7.15 2.51
N CYS A 127 17.06 -7.62 2.76
CA CYS A 127 17.99 -8.05 1.72
C CYS A 127 17.43 -9.24 0.91
N ILE A 128 16.80 -10.23 1.55
CA ILE A 128 16.13 -11.34 0.85
C ILE A 128 15.03 -10.79 -0.06
N ILE A 129 14.21 -9.85 0.43
CA ILE A 129 13.16 -9.21 -0.38
C ILE A 129 13.79 -8.52 -1.59
N THR A 130 14.85 -7.72 -1.41
CA THR A 130 15.56 -7.06 -2.52
C THR A 130 16.13 -8.07 -3.53
N ILE A 131 16.74 -9.16 -3.08
CA ILE A 131 17.26 -10.23 -3.95
C ILE A 131 16.14 -10.86 -4.79
N ILE A 132 14.96 -11.10 -4.19
CA ILE A 132 13.82 -11.68 -4.92
C ILE A 132 13.32 -10.72 -6.01
N PHE A 133 13.25 -9.42 -5.73
CA PHE A 133 12.85 -8.43 -6.75
C PHE A 133 13.91 -8.24 -7.84
N LEU A 134 15.21 -8.34 -7.50
CA LEU A 134 16.27 -8.43 -8.49
C LEU A 134 16.13 -9.68 -9.36
N ALA A 135 15.80 -10.84 -8.77
CA ALA A 135 15.57 -12.08 -9.50
C ALA A 135 14.34 -11.96 -10.44
N ILE A 136 13.26 -11.29 -10.01
CA ILE A 136 12.12 -10.97 -10.87
C ILE A 136 12.58 -10.12 -12.07
N CYS A 137 13.41 -9.11 -11.85
CA CYS A 137 13.98 -8.29 -12.92
C CYS A 137 14.89 -9.10 -13.85
N LEU A 138 15.59 -10.13 -13.36
CA LEU A 138 16.41 -11.00 -14.21
C LEU A 138 15.55 -11.95 -15.06
N VAL A 139 14.45 -12.48 -14.49
CA VAL A 139 13.51 -13.36 -15.21
C VAL A 139 12.73 -12.58 -16.27
N LYS A 140 12.27 -11.36 -15.92
CA LYS A 140 11.58 -10.45 -16.84
C LYS A 140 12.46 -9.23 -17.13
N ASN A 141 13.54 -9.47 -17.87
CA ASN A 141 14.62 -8.52 -18.11
C ASN A 141 14.16 -7.23 -18.79
N PRO A 142 14.26 -6.04 -18.15
CA PRO A 142 13.92 -4.76 -18.76
C PRO A 142 14.78 -4.40 -19.98
N PHE A 143 15.98 -4.97 -20.09
CA PHE A 143 16.92 -4.73 -21.19
C PHE A 143 16.84 -5.80 -22.28
N GLU A 144 15.75 -6.57 -22.35
CA GLU A 144 15.50 -7.49 -23.46
C GLU A 144 15.44 -6.73 -24.79
N ARG A 145 16.13 -7.25 -25.82
CA ARG A 145 16.28 -6.58 -27.12
C ARG A 145 15.76 -7.40 -28.28
N TYR A 146 15.36 -6.69 -29.32
CA TYR A 146 15.22 -7.27 -30.65
C TYR A 146 16.60 -7.48 -31.30
N ALA A 147 16.74 -8.54 -32.09
CA ALA A 147 17.95 -8.79 -32.88
C ALA A 147 18.20 -7.69 -33.92
N ILE A 148 17.12 -7.12 -34.47
CA ILE A 148 17.14 -5.98 -35.38
C ILE A 148 16.24 -4.92 -34.77
N ALA A 149 16.80 -3.74 -34.49
CA ALA A 149 16.06 -2.65 -33.88
C ALA A 149 14.94 -2.15 -34.83
N PRO A 150 13.68 -2.12 -34.38
CA PRO A 150 12.60 -1.45 -35.11
C PRO A 150 12.89 0.03 -35.36
N ILE A 151 12.35 0.56 -36.45
CA ILE A 151 12.52 1.98 -36.85
C ILE A 151 11.80 2.92 -35.86
N ASP A 152 10.61 2.52 -35.40
CA ASP A 152 9.83 3.29 -34.42
C ASP A 152 9.09 2.34 -33.47
N GLY A 153 8.60 2.89 -32.36
CA GLY A 153 7.84 2.17 -31.36
C GLY A 153 6.32 2.23 -31.57
N LYS A 154 5.58 1.39 -30.84
CA LYS A 154 4.11 1.28 -30.89
C LYS A 154 3.38 2.49 -30.29
N GLY A 155 4.10 3.35 -29.58
CA GLY A 155 3.54 4.44 -28.81
C GLY A 155 2.98 3.97 -27.46
N LEU A 156 2.56 4.95 -26.66
CA LEU A 156 1.94 4.70 -25.37
C LEU A 156 0.42 4.71 -25.54
N ASN A 157 -0.27 3.78 -24.87
CA ASN A 157 -1.74 3.76 -24.84
C ASN A 157 -2.26 5.17 -24.49
N PRO A 158 -3.18 5.76 -25.29
CA PRO A 158 -3.72 7.09 -25.04
C PRO A 158 -4.25 7.31 -23.62
N GLN A 159 -4.79 6.26 -22.98
CA GLN A 159 -5.27 6.31 -21.59
C GLN A 159 -4.16 6.57 -20.57
N LEU A 160 -2.92 6.18 -20.91
CA LEU A 160 -1.73 6.40 -20.08
C LEU A 160 -1.07 7.75 -20.36
N GLN A 161 -1.49 8.49 -21.39
CA GLN A 161 -0.95 9.79 -21.75
C GLN A 161 -1.53 10.92 -20.88
N SER A 162 -1.32 10.85 -19.57
CA SER A 162 -1.84 11.82 -18.60
C SER A 162 -0.78 12.22 -17.57
N VAL A 163 -0.90 13.43 -17.03
CA VAL A 163 -0.06 13.90 -15.91
C VAL A 163 -0.17 12.98 -14.69
N TRP A 164 -1.32 12.33 -14.49
CA TRP A 164 -1.51 11.39 -13.39
C TRP A 164 -0.60 10.17 -13.50
N MET A 165 -0.29 9.71 -14.72
CA MET A 165 0.66 8.62 -14.95
C MET A 165 2.07 8.99 -14.47
N ALA A 166 2.42 10.27 -14.46
CA ALA A 166 3.70 10.74 -13.95
C ALA A 166 3.78 10.74 -12.41
N ILE A 167 2.65 10.88 -11.72
CA ILE A 167 2.59 11.17 -10.27
C ILE A 167 2.09 9.95 -9.47
N HIS A 168 1.01 9.32 -9.92
CA HIS A 168 0.33 8.26 -9.18
C HIS A 168 1.19 7.00 -8.99
N PRO A 169 1.76 6.36 -10.05
CA PRO A 169 2.53 5.13 -9.88
C PRO A 169 3.75 5.30 -8.95
N PRO A 170 4.56 6.38 -9.04
CA PRO A 170 5.65 6.60 -8.09
C PRO A 170 5.23 6.62 -6.62
N ILE A 171 4.10 7.25 -6.31
CA ILE A 171 3.54 7.30 -4.96
C ILE A 171 3.13 5.91 -4.49
N VAL A 172 2.46 5.13 -5.35
CA VAL A 172 2.01 3.77 -5.03
C VAL A 172 3.20 2.82 -4.81
N PHE A 173 4.20 2.83 -5.69
CA PHE A 173 5.39 1.99 -5.52
C PHE A 173 6.22 2.36 -4.29
N ALA A 174 6.30 3.65 -3.95
CA ALA A 174 6.91 4.08 -2.69
C ALA A 174 6.15 3.51 -1.49
N ALA A 175 4.82 3.51 -1.53
CA ALA A 175 4.00 2.88 -0.50
C ALA A 175 4.30 1.37 -0.38
N TYR A 176 4.49 0.68 -1.50
CA TYR A 176 4.82 -0.75 -1.52
C TYR A 176 6.15 -1.04 -0.84
N ALA A 177 7.18 -0.23 -1.11
CA ALA A 177 8.47 -0.35 -0.46
C ALA A 177 8.35 -0.18 1.07
N PHE A 178 7.55 0.77 1.55
CA PHE A 178 7.32 0.98 2.99
C PHE A 178 6.52 -0.15 3.66
N VAL A 179 5.54 -0.76 2.97
CA VAL A 179 4.84 -1.95 3.48
C VAL A 179 5.80 -3.13 3.63
N LEU A 180 6.63 -3.38 2.61
CA LEU A 180 7.63 -4.45 2.65
C LEU A 180 8.64 -4.22 3.78
N LEU A 181 9.01 -2.96 4.03
CA LEU A 181 9.85 -2.58 5.15
C LEU A 181 9.18 -2.82 6.51
N ALA A 182 7.91 -2.41 6.67
CA ALA A 182 7.15 -2.67 7.88
C ALA A 182 7.00 -4.18 8.18
N TYR A 183 6.86 -4.99 7.13
CA TYR A 183 6.81 -6.44 7.28
C TYR A 183 8.16 -7.05 7.67
N ALA A 184 9.28 -6.56 7.12
CA ALA A 184 10.62 -6.96 7.56
C ALA A 184 10.87 -6.65 9.04
N PHE A 185 10.46 -5.47 9.52
CA PHE A 185 10.50 -5.13 10.95
C PHE A 185 9.63 -6.07 11.80
N THR A 186 8.45 -6.44 11.30
CA THR A 186 7.55 -7.40 11.98
C THR A 186 8.23 -8.76 12.14
N LEU A 187 8.79 -9.33 11.07
CA LEU A 187 9.49 -10.61 11.13
C LEU A 187 10.77 -10.55 11.98
N ALA A 188 11.52 -9.45 11.94
CA ALA A 188 12.69 -9.26 12.78
C ALA A 188 12.33 -9.12 14.26
N SER A 189 11.27 -8.37 14.55
CA SER A 189 10.65 -8.30 15.88
C SER A 189 10.31 -9.71 16.32
N MET A 190 9.69 -10.51 15.42
CA MET A 190 9.31 -11.90 15.65
C MET A 190 10.49 -12.84 15.95
N LYS A 191 11.61 -12.68 15.28
CA LYS A 191 12.79 -13.53 15.52
C LYS A 191 13.56 -13.14 16.78
N THR A 192 13.53 -11.85 17.16
CA THR A 192 14.41 -11.31 18.21
C THR A 192 13.74 -11.03 19.55
N GLY A 193 12.41 -10.98 19.58
CA GLY A 193 11.66 -10.66 20.80
C GLY A 193 11.50 -9.17 21.07
N ARG A 194 12.09 -8.30 20.22
CA ARG A 194 11.99 -6.85 20.36
C ARG A 194 10.54 -6.39 20.21
N ASP A 195 10.13 -5.40 20.99
CA ASP A 195 8.76 -4.90 20.94
C ASP A 195 8.54 -4.01 19.70
N LEU A 196 7.70 -4.48 18.78
CA LEU A 196 7.38 -3.78 17.52
C LEU A 196 6.82 -2.37 17.75
N GLY A 197 5.97 -2.19 18.77
CA GLY A 197 5.33 -0.90 19.08
C GLY A 197 6.30 0.19 19.53
N SER A 198 7.42 -0.21 20.16
CA SER A 198 8.48 0.71 20.59
C SER A 198 9.34 1.27 19.43
N LEU A 199 9.30 0.62 18.27
CA LEU A 199 10.21 0.91 17.16
C LEU A 199 9.75 2.15 16.38
N LYS A 200 10.57 3.22 16.42
CA LYS A 200 10.32 4.46 15.66
C LYS A 200 10.27 4.21 14.15
N CYS A 201 11.24 3.46 13.61
CA CYS A 201 11.32 3.18 12.17
C CYS A 201 10.14 2.34 11.67
N PHE A 202 9.65 1.37 12.45
CA PHE A 202 8.43 0.62 12.12
C PHE A 202 7.23 1.55 12.02
N ARG A 203 7.00 2.40 13.03
CA ARG A 203 5.89 3.38 13.03
C ARG A 203 5.98 4.36 11.86
N ALA A 204 7.17 4.87 11.56
CA ALA A 204 7.38 5.77 10.43
C ALA A 204 7.06 5.05 9.10
N SER A 205 7.47 3.78 8.96
CA SER A 205 7.23 3.00 7.75
C SER A 205 5.75 2.71 7.54
N THR A 206 5.02 2.27 8.58
CA THR A 206 3.58 2.02 8.46
C THR A 206 2.78 3.28 8.22
N GLN A 207 3.15 4.40 8.86
CA GLN A 207 2.50 5.70 8.64
C GLN A 207 2.74 6.23 7.21
N MET A 208 3.99 6.12 6.72
CA MET A 208 4.33 6.56 5.37
C MET A 208 3.64 5.67 4.32
N ALA A 209 3.66 4.35 4.49
CA ALA A 209 2.91 3.43 3.64
C ALA A 209 1.42 3.79 3.58
N TRP A 210 0.79 4.02 4.72
CA TRP A 210 -0.63 4.39 4.77
C TRP A 210 -0.91 5.74 4.11
N LEU A 211 -0.06 6.75 4.34
CA LEU A 211 -0.21 8.07 3.73
C LEU A 211 -0.11 7.98 2.20
N LEU A 212 0.94 7.32 1.70
CA LEU A 212 1.18 7.17 0.27
C LEU A 212 0.10 6.30 -0.40
N LEU A 213 -0.39 5.25 0.26
CA LEU A 213 -1.55 4.50 -0.24
C LEU A 213 -2.80 5.39 -0.31
N THR A 214 -3.05 6.22 0.71
CA THR A 214 -4.21 7.14 0.70
C THR A 214 -4.14 8.11 -0.47
N VAL A 215 -2.98 8.75 -0.66
CA VAL A 215 -2.76 9.69 -1.78
C VAL A 215 -2.82 8.94 -3.10
N GLY A 216 -2.19 7.77 -3.21
CA GLY A 216 -2.21 6.94 -4.41
C GLY A 216 -3.62 6.55 -4.81
N ILE A 217 -4.41 6.01 -3.89
CA ILE A 217 -5.83 5.66 -4.08
C ILE A 217 -6.63 6.89 -4.56
N ALA A 218 -6.46 8.05 -3.90
CA ALA A 218 -7.17 9.27 -4.30
C ALA A 218 -6.78 9.76 -5.71
N LEU A 219 -5.48 9.78 -6.04
CA LEU A 219 -5.01 10.16 -7.37
C LEU A 219 -5.44 9.16 -8.44
N GLY A 220 -5.47 7.87 -8.12
CA GLY A 220 -5.95 6.81 -9.01
C GLY A 220 -7.42 6.99 -9.34
N GLY A 221 -8.27 7.31 -8.34
CA GLY A 221 -9.68 7.62 -8.56
C GLY A 221 -9.90 8.85 -9.44
N ILE A 222 -9.13 9.93 -9.23
CA ILE A 222 -9.18 11.13 -10.11
C ILE A 222 -8.81 10.76 -11.54
N TRP A 223 -7.72 10.01 -11.72
CA TRP A 223 -7.25 9.61 -13.04
C TRP A 223 -8.25 8.70 -13.77
N ALA A 224 -8.81 7.71 -13.07
CA ALA A 224 -9.84 6.82 -13.61
C ALA A 224 -11.09 7.62 -14.03
N TYR A 225 -11.50 8.61 -13.24
CA TYR A 225 -12.62 9.49 -13.56
C TYR A 225 -12.38 10.27 -14.86
N GLU A 226 -11.19 10.84 -15.03
CA GLU A 226 -10.85 11.63 -16.22
C GLU A 226 -10.76 10.77 -17.49
N VAL A 227 -10.10 9.62 -17.43
CA VAL A 227 -9.77 8.82 -18.61
C VAL A 227 -10.90 7.90 -19.04
N LEU A 228 -11.59 7.30 -18.07
CA LEU A 228 -12.62 6.30 -18.36
C LEU A 228 -14.03 6.90 -18.28
N GLY A 229 -14.18 8.18 -17.92
CA GLY A 229 -15.42 8.93 -18.00
C GLY A 229 -16.55 8.40 -17.10
N TRP A 230 -16.22 7.61 -16.08
CA TRP A 230 -17.21 6.96 -15.21
C TRP A 230 -18.12 8.04 -14.62
N GLY A 231 -19.41 7.73 -14.54
CA GLY A 231 -20.39 8.62 -13.91
C GLY A 231 -20.07 8.97 -12.45
N GLY A 232 -19.03 8.39 -11.82
CA GLY A 232 -18.55 8.71 -10.47
C GLY A 232 -17.03 8.46 -10.33
N TYR A 233 -16.50 8.75 -9.14
CA TYR A 233 -15.07 8.87 -8.79
C TYR A 233 -14.40 7.51 -8.62
N TRP A 234 -15.19 6.44 -8.49
CA TRP A 234 -14.68 5.09 -8.33
C TRP A 234 -15.51 4.08 -9.13
N ALA A 235 -14.75 3.16 -9.68
CA ALA A 235 -15.10 2.27 -10.74
C ALA A 235 -14.72 0.86 -10.28
N TRP A 236 -15.65 0.02 -9.84
CA TRP A 236 -15.26 -1.26 -9.22
C TRP A 236 -14.70 -2.24 -10.25
N ASP A 237 -13.41 -2.12 -10.49
CA ASP A 237 -12.59 -3.06 -11.25
C ASP A 237 -11.73 -3.90 -10.27
N PRO A 238 -11.31 -5.12 -10.65
CA PRO A 238 -10.58 -6.01 -9.75
C PRO A 238 -9.26 -5.44 -9.22
N VAL A 239 -8.55 -4.62 -10.00
CA VAL A 239 -7.25 -4.06 -9.63
C VAL A 239 -7.42 -2.92 -8.63
N GLU A 240 -8.35 -2.01 -8.89
CA GLU A 240 -8.70 -0.91 -8.00
C GLU A 240 -9.22 -1.44 -6.67
N THR A 241 -10.08 -2.46 -6.70
CA THR A 241 -10.60 -3.12 -5.50
C THR A 241 -9.48 -3.77 -4.69
N ALA A 242 -8.57 -4.49 -5.34
CA ALA A 242 -7.43 -5.11 -4.69
C ALA A 242 -6.47 -4.05 -4.10
N SER A 243 -6.40 -2.85 -4.70
CA SER A 243 -5.59 -1.72 -4.21
C SER A 243 -6.06 -1.15 -2.87
N LEU A 244 -7.35 -1.31 -2.56
CA LEU A 244 -7.94 -0.87 -1.30
C LEU A 244 -7.58 -1.79 -0.12
N LEU A 245 -7.35 -3.09 -0.36
CA LEU A 245 -7.14 -4.09 0.70
C LEU A 245 -5.93 -3.77 1.61
N PRO A 246 -4.71 -3.47 1.10
CA PRO A 246 -3.59 -3.08 1.96
C PRO A 246 -3.90 -1.86 2.84
N TRP A 247 -4.64 -0.89 2.31
CA TRP A 247 -5.02 0.32 3.03
C TRP A 247 -6.02 0.02 4.17
N LEU A 248 -7.02 -0.84 3.92
CA LEU A 248 -7.97 -1.29 4.95
C LEU A 248 -7.25 -2.02 6.08
N PHE A 249 -6.34 -2.94 5.77
CA PHE A 249 -5.59 -3.68 6.78
C PHE A 249 -4.61 -2.81 7.58
N LEU A 250 -3.96 -1.81 6.97
CA LEU A 250 -3.14 -0.85 7.71
C LEU A 250 -4.00 0.05 8.62
N THR A 251 -5.18 0.46 8.15
CA THR A 251 -6.12 1.23 8.96
C THR A 251 -6.60 0.40 10.16
N ALA A 252 -6.93 -0.88 9.92
CA ALA A 252 -7.27 -1.84 10.97
C ALA A 252 -6.11 -2.04 11.96
N HIS A 253 -4.87 -2.12 11.48
CA HIS A 253 -3.67 -2.16 12.33
C HIS A 253 -3.62 -0.95 13.28
N PHE A 254 -3.84 0.26 12.79
CA PHE A 254 -3.80 1.45 13.64
C PHE A 254 -4.92 1.48 14.68
N LEU A 255 -6.15 1.13 14.29
CA LEU A 255 -7.27 1.05 15.24
C LEU A 255 -7.01 0.00 16.31
N PHE A 256 -6.55 -1.18 15.91
CA PHE A 256 -6.23 -2.26 16.84
C PHE A 256 -5.06 -1.89 17.76
N SER A 257 -4.01 -1.23 17.23
CA SER A 257 -2.87 -0.79 18.03
C SER A 257 -3.24 0.18 19.15
N SER A 258 -4.34 0.93 18.97
CA SER A 258 -4.85 1.86 19.98
C SER A 258 -5.58 1.18 21.15
N LEU A 259 -5.95 -0.11 21.01
CA LEU A 259 -6.72 -0.88 21.99
C LEU A 259 -5.85 -1.50 23.09
N PHE A 260 -4.57 -1.76 22.80
CA PHE A 260 -3.70 -2.57 23.66
C PHE A 260 -2.39 -1.87 23.96
N LYS A 261 -1.95 -1.94 25.22
CA LYS A 261 -0.66 -1.41 25.68
C LYS A 261 0.51 -2.39 25.50
N LYS A 262 0.24 -3.67 25.23
CA LYS A 262 1.24 -4.75 25.17
C LYS A 262 1.26 -5.44 23.81
N LYS A 263 2.35 -6.16 23.57
CA LYS A 263 2.58 -7.05 22.42
C LYS A 263 1.31 -7.84 22.10
N SER A 264 0.79 -7.69 20.89
CA SER A 264 -0.32 -8.50 20.41
C SER A 264 0.03 -9.09 19.05
N PHE A 265 -0.14 -10.40 18.93
CA PHE A 265 -0.01 -11.10 17.65
C PHE A 265 -0.93 -10.51 16.59
N THR A 266 -2.08 -9.95 16.95
CA THR A 266 -2.97 -9.30 15.98
C THR A 266 -2.31 -8.10 15.30
N GLN A 267 -1.44 -7.35 15.98
CA GLN A 267 -0.70 -6.26 15.34
C GLN A 267 0.25 -6.79 14.27
N GLU A 268 0.99 -7.87 14.59
CA GLU A 268 1.88 -8.57 13.66
C GLU A 268 1.09 -9.18 12.49
N PHE A 269 -0.06 -9.79 12.78
CA PHE A 269 -0.95 -10.41 11.80
C PHE A 269 -1.59 -9.39 10.86
N MET A 270 -1.94 -8.19 11.33
CA MET A 270 -2.43 -7.13 10.45
C MET A 270 -1.36 -6.71 9.43
N ILE A 271 -0.09 -6.62 9.84
CA ILE A 271 1.00 -6.33 8.90
C ILE A 271 1.22 -7.50 7.93
N LEU A 272 1.06 -8.74 8.37
CA LEU A 272 1.08 -9.91 7.49
C LEU A 272 0.01 -9.83 6.40
N VAL A 273 -1.26 -9.57 6.76
CA VAL A 273 -2.34 -9.52 5.76
C VAL A 273 -2.22 -8.29 4.84
N THR A 274 -1.70 -7.16 5.34
CA THR A 274 -1.32 -6.01 4.48
C THR A 274 -0.25 -6.41 3.46
N PHE A 275 0.81 -7.11 3.89
CA PHE A 275 1.86 -7.60 3.00
C PHE A 275 1.29 -8.56 1.96
N ALA A 276 0.51 -9.55 2.40
CA ALA A 276 -0.07 -10.57 1.53
C ALA A 276 -1.01 -9.96 0.49
N SER A 277 -1.89 -9.04 0.89
CA SER A 277 -2.81 -8.37 -0.03
C SER A 277 -2.09 -7.48 -1.03
N LEU A 278 -0.97 -6.85 -0.64
CA LEU A 278 -0.16 -6.04 -1.54
C LEU A 278 0.55 -6.88 -2.61
N ILE A 279 1.17 -8.00 -2.21
CA ILE A 279 1.82 -8.89 -3.16
C ILE A 279 0.78 -9.54 -4.08
N PHE A 280 -0.40 -9.89 -3.54
CA PHE A 280 -1.53 -10.39 -4.33
C PHE A 280 -2.01 -9.36 -5.35
N LEU A 281 -2.23 -8.10 -4.97
CA LEU A 281 -2.54 -7.00 -5.88
C LEU A 281 -1.50 -6.84 -6.99
N SER A 282 -0.21 -6.85 -6.63
CA SER A 282 0.87 -6.72 -7.61
C SER A 282 0.94 -7.93 -8.55
N ALA A 283 0.60 -9.12 -8.08
CA ALA A 283 0.48 -10.32 -8.90
C ALA A 283 -0.77 -10.28 -9.80
N LEU A 284 -1.92 -9.81 -9.31
CA LEU A 284 -3.14 -9.64 -10.10
C LEU A 284 -2.90 -8.68 -11.27
N THR A 285 -2.35 -7.50 -10.98
CA THR A 285 -2.01 -6.52 -12.02
C THR A 285 -1.07 -7.09 -13.07
N ARG A 286 -0.09 -7.91 -12.68
CA ARG A 286 0.97 -8.40 -13.58
C ARG A 286 0.76 -9.81 -14.13
N GLY A 287 -0.30 -10.50 -13.72
CA GLY A 287 -0.50 -11.92 -14.00
C GLY A 287 -1.55 -12.22 -15.06
N GLY A 288 -2.35 -11.23 -15.47
CA GLY A 288 -3.46 -11.43 -16.39
C GLY A 288 -4.55 -12.37 -15.84
N PHE A 289 -4.61 -12.56 -14.52
CA PHE A 289 -5.53 -13.52 -13.86
C PHE A 289 -6.99 -13.06 -13.87
N THR A 290 -7.24 -11.76 -14.04
CA THR A 290 -8.57 -11.15 -14.05
C THR A 290 -8.70 -10.24 -15.26
N GLN A 291 -9.90 -10.15 -15.86
CA GLN A 291 -10.19 -9.11 -16.84
C GLN A 291 -10.29 -7.76 -16.12
N SER A 292 -9.20 -6.99 -16.15
CA SER A 292 -9.12 -5.63 -15.63
C SER A 292 -8.50 -4.75 -16.71
N VAL A 293 -9.00 -3.53 -16.83
CA VAL A 293 -8.44 -2.51 -17.74
C VAL A 293 -7.02 -2.10 -17.33
N HIS A 294 -6.65 -2.36 -16.07
CA HIS A 294 -5.34 -2.09 -15.49
C HIS A 294 -4.41 -3.32 -15.47
N GLY A 295 -4.86 -4.46 -16.00
CA GLY A 295 -4.12 -5.71 -16.03
C GLY A 295 -3.11 -5.78 -17.18
N TYR A 296 -1.89 -6.23 -16.88
CA TYR A 296 -0.91 -6.64 -17.88
C TYR A 296 -1.25 -8.03 -18.45
N SER A 297 -0.65 -8.34 -19.60
CA SER A 297 -0.70 -9.69 -20.18
C SER A 297 -0.04 -10.74 -19.28
N ILE A 298 -0.38 -12.00 -19.53
CA ILE A 298 0.13 -13.17 -18.79
C ILE A 298 1.67 -13.11 -18.71
N SER A 299 2.20 -13.31 -17.50
CA SER A 299 3.61 -13.08 -17.19
C SER A 299 4.12 -14.04 -16.11
N PRO A 300 5.38 -14.50 -16.20
CA PRO A 300 5.98 -15.33 -15.14
C PRO A 300 6.16 -14.60 -13.81
N VAL A 301 6.05 -13.27 -13.81
CA VAL A 301 6.19 -12.43 -12.59
C VAL A 301 5.16 -12.82 -11.54
N ALA A 302 3.91 -13.03 -11.92
CA ALA A 302 2.84 -13.21 -10.96
C ALA A 302 2.93 -14.55 -10.18
N PRO A 303 3.20 -15.70 -10.81
CA PRO A 303 3.52 -16.94 -10.09
C PRO A 303 4.70 -16.78 -9.12
N ILE A 304 5.78 -16.10 -9.53
CA ILE A 304 6.96 -15.86 -8.66
C ILE A 304 6.55 -15.04 -7.42
N MET A 305 5.75 -13.98 -7.62
CA MET A 305 5.24 -13.15 -6.53
C MET A 305 4.33 -13.95 -5.56
N ILE A 306 3.50 -14.86 -6.08
CA ILE A 306 2.65 -15.73 -5.25
C ILE A 306 3.52 -16.69 -4.42
N VAL A 307 4.49 -17.37 -5.04
CA VAL A 307 5.42 -18.28 -4.32
C VAL A 307 6.20 -17.52 -3.26
N PHE A 308 6.71 -16.33 -3.57
CA PHE A 308 7.35 -15.45 -2.60
C PHE A 308 6.42 -15.11 -1.42
N SER A 309 5.19 -14.70 -1.70
CA SER A 309 4.19 -14.39 -0.67
C SER A 309 3.95 -15.58 0.25
N LEU A 310 3.72 -16.77 -0.33
CA LEU A 310 3.49 -18.01 0.42
C LEU A 310 4.69 -18.38 1.29
N ALA A 311 5.91 -18.31 0.77
CA ALA A 311 7.13 -18.59 1.54
C ALA A 311 7.26 -17.66 2.76
N MET A 312 6.99 -16.37 2.58
CA MET A 312 7.05 -15.38 3.66
C MET A 312 5.92 -15.58 4.69
N ILE A 313 4.71 -15.90 4.24
CA ILE A 313 3.58 -16.25 5.11
C ILE A 313 3.92 -17.49 5.94
N SER A 314 4.45 -18.54 5.32
CA SER A 314 4.91 -19.76 6.00
C SER A 314 5.98 -19.45 7.04
N TYR A 315 6.95 -18.59 6.70
CA TYR A 315 7.99 -18.17 7.64
C TYR A 315 7.43 -17.38 8.83
N PHE A 316 6.44 -16.51 8.61
CA PHE A 316 5.73 -15.81 9.68
C PHE A 316 5.08 -16.80 10.66
N PHE A 317 4.35 -17.79 10.15
CA PHE A 317 3.69 -18.80 11.00
C PHE A 317 4.69 -19.72 11.69
N TYR A 318 5.82 -20.04 11.05
CA TYR A 318 6.93 -20.74 11.68
C TYR A 318 7.47 -19.97 12.90
N LEU A 319 7.74 -18.66 12.76
CA LEU A 319 8.17 -17.81 13.87
C LEU A 319 7.10 -17.69 14.97
N LYS A 320 5.81 -17.62 14.59
CA LYS A 320 4.71 -17.61 15.55
C LYS A 320 4.67 -18.92 16.36
N ARG A 321 4.79 -20.07 15.71
CA ARG A 321 4.82 -21.38 16.39
C ARG A 321 5.97 -21.48 17.38
N ALA A 322 7.14 -20.96 17.01
CA ALA A 322 8.31 -20.95 17.89
C ALA A 322 8.12 -20.12 19.18
N ARG A 323 7.18 -19.17 19.20
CA ARG A 323 7.03 -18.20 20.30
C ARG A 323 6.15 -18.61 21.47
N LYS A 324 5.40 -19.71 21.40
CA LYS A 324 4.44 -20.20 22.43
C LYS A 324 3.46 -19.15 23.03
N HIS A 325 3.47 -17.89 22.60
CA HIS A 325 2.56 -16.85 23.07
C HIS A 325 1.16 -17.09 22.51
N PRO A 326 0.10 -16.88 23.32
CA PRO A 326 -1.27 -17.01 22.86
C PRO A 326 -1.55 -16.11 21.64
N ILE A 327 -2.41 -16.58 20.74
CA ILE A 327 -2.78 -15.88 19.50
C ILE A 327 -3.55 -14.60 19.81
N PHE A 328 -4.39 -14.61 20.85
CA PHE A 328 -5.09 -13.44 21.34
C PHE A 328 -5.03 -13.42 22.87
N LYS A 329 -4.47 -12.36 23.46
CA LYS A 329 -4.70 -12.04 24.87
C LYS A 329 -5.51 -10.75 24.90
N LEU A 330 -6.82 -10.89 25.06
CA LEU A 330 -7.76 -9.78 24.98
C LEU A 330 -7.77 -8.98 26.29
N GLU A 331 -6.63 -8.38 26.68
CA GLU A 331 -6.57 -7.37 27.73
C GLU A 331 -7.01 -6.00 27.15
N VAL A 332 -8.29 -5.90 26.78
CA VAL A 332 -8.88 -4.69 26.20
C VAL A 332 -9.23 -3.72 27.32
N GLU A 333 -8.73 -2.48 27.26
CA GLU A 333 -9.21 -1.43 28.15
C GLU A 333 -10.71 -1.19 27.90
N ARG A 334 -11.56 -1.25 28.93
CA ARG A 334 -13.03 -1.14 28.75
C ARG A 334 -13.54 0.32 28.60
N THR A 335 -12.76 1.17 27.96
CA THR A 335 -13.13 2.58 27.69
C THR A 335 -14.06 2.71 26.49
N ALA A 336 -14.82 3.81 26.41
CA ALA A 336 -15.65 4.10 25.24
C ALA A 336 -14.82 4.17 23.94
N LYS A 337 -13.58 4.67 24.02
CA LYS A 337 -12.65 4.78 22.89
C LYS A 337 -12.25 3.42 22.37
N SER A 338 -11.96 2.51 23.30
CA SER A 338 -11.56 1.14 23.00
C SER A 338 -12.72 0.35 22.37
N ARG A 339 -13.94 0.47 22.90
CA ARG A 339 -15.13 -0.12 22.26
C ARG A 339 -15.33 0.38 20.84
N SER A 340 -15.23 1.70 20.64
CA SER A 340 -15.37 2.32 19.31
C SER A 340 -14.32 1.82 18.34
N SER A 341 -13.05 1.75 18.77
CA SER A 341 -11.96 1.31 17.89
C SER A 341 -12.03 -0.20 17.58
N PHE A 342 -12.59 -1.01 18.49
CA PHE A 342 -12.87 -2.43 18.26
C PHE A 342 -14.00 -2.63 17.23
N ILE A 343 -15.08 -1.86 17.33
CA ILE A 343 -16.17 -1.86 16.34
C ILE A 343 -15.63 -1.42 14.97
N GLY A 344 -14.85 -0.34 14.93
CA GLY A 344 -14.23 0.14 13.70
C GLY A 344 -13.26 -0.86 13.07
N PHE A 345 -12.49 -1.57 13.88
CA PHE A 345 -11.62 -2.67 13.42
C PHE A 345 -12.44 -3.75 12.68
N TRP A 346 -13.49 -4.28 13.30
CA TRP A 346 -14.30 -5.32 12.68
C TRP A 346 -15.07 -4.84 11.46
N ALA A 347 -15.54 -3.58 11.46
CA ALA A 347 -16.15 -2.99 10.28
C ALA A 347 -15.20 -2.96 9.08
N LEU A 348 -13.92 -2.59 9.29
CA LEU A 348 -12.91 -2.63 8.24
C LEU A 348 -12.60 -4.05 7.76
N ILE A 349 -12.53 -5.03 8.66
CA ILE A 349 -12.34 -6.43 8.29
C ILE A 349 -13.51 -6.92 7.43
N SER A 350 -14.75 -6.58 7.79
CA SER A 350 -15.93 -6.92 7.00
C SER A 350 -15.89 -6.27 5.61
N ILE A 351 -15.53 -4.98 5.51
CA ILE A 351 -15.34 -4.31 4.22
C ILE A 351 -14.27 -5.04 3.39
N ALA A 352 -13.14 -5.39 3.99
CA ALA A 352 -12.06 -6.10 3.29
C ALA A 352 -12.50 -7.49 2.79
N ILE A 353 -13.30 -8.24 3.57
CA ILE A 353 -13.88 -9.52 3.15
C ILE A 353 -14.81 -9.33 1.96
N VAL A 354 -15.70 -8.33 2.02
CA VAL A 354 -16.63 -8.02 0.93
C VAL A 354 -15.88 -7.62 -0.34
N CYS A 355 -14.86 -6.75 -0.22
CA CYS A 355 -14.00 -6.37 -1.34
C CYS A 355 -13.25 -7.58 -1.93
N PHE A 356 -12.67 -8.44 -1.08
CA PHE A 356 -11.96 -9.63 -1.55
C PHE A 356 -12.90 -10.64 -2.22
N ALA A 357 -14.08 -10.87 -1.66
CA ALA A 357 -15.09 -11.76 -2.25
C ALA A 357 -15.49 -11.26 -3.64
N GLY A 358 -15.77 -9.96 -3.78
CA GLY A 358 -16.19 -9.41 -5.06
C GLY A 358 -15.15 -9.59 -6.17
N LEU A 359 -13.85 -9.74 -5.87
CA LEU A 359 -12.82 -10.01 -6.89
C LEU A 359 -13.10 -11.27 -7.72
N PHE A 360 -13.90 -12.20 -7.17
CA PHE A 360 -14.24 -13.48 -7.80
C PHE A 360 -15.68 -13.55 -8.33
N PHE A 361 -16.52 -12.54 -8.06
CA PHE A 361 -17.94 -12.56 -8.41
C PHE A 361 -18.33 -11.36 -9.28
N THR A 362 -18.62 -11.61 -10.56
CA THR A 362 -18.85 -10.59 -11.59
C THR A 362 -20.15 -9.79 -11.45
N ASN A 363 -21.17 -10.33 -10.77
CA ASN A 363 -22.46 -9.65 -10.51
C ASN A 363 -22.63 -9.20 -9.05
N PHE A 364 -21.52 -9.09 -8.30
CA PHE A 364 -21.56 -8.76 -6.89
C PHE A 364 -21.80 -7.25 -6.69
N SER A 365 -22.91 -6.88 -6.05
CA SER A 365 -23.19 -5.47 -5.71
C SER A 365 -22.31 -5.03 -4.53
N TYR A 366 -21.05 -4.73 -4.81
CA TYR A 366 -20.06 -4.25 -3.84
C TYR A 366 -20.60 -3.16 -2.93
N ASN A 367 -21.20 -2.14 -3.53
CA ASN A 367 -21.81 -1.02 -2.82
C ASN A 367 -22.84 -1.48 -1.79
N THR A 368 -23.81 -2.31 -2.20
CA THR A 368 -24.86 -2.81 -1.31
C THR A 368 -24.29 -3.58 -0.10
N PHE A 369 -23.29 -4.43 -0.32
CA PHE A 369 -22.72 -5.24 0.77
C PHE A 369 -21.73 -4.47 1.65
N THR A 370 -21.03 -3.46 1.10
CA THR A 370 -20.05 -2.65 1.86
C THR A 370 -20.72 -1.54 2.68
N PHE A 371 -21.81 -0.94 2.19
CA PHE A 371 -22.46 0.23 2.81
C PHE A 371 -22.76 0.08 4.30
N PRO A 372 -23.39 -1.01 4.78
CA PRO A 372 -23.68 -1.18 6.20
C PRO A 372 -22.40 -1.12 7.06
N PHE A 373 -21.33 -1.75 6.60
CA PHE A 373 -20.05 -1.75 7.30
C PHE A 373 -19.34 -0.40 7.23
N VAL A 374 -19.45 0.33 6.11
CA VAL A 374 -18.97 1.71 6.00
C VAL A 374 -19.69 2.61 7.01
N MET A 375 -21.01 2.50 7.15
CA MET A 375 -21.76 3.27 8.14
C MET A 375 -21.34 2.94 9.58
N ILE A 376 -21.19 1.65 9.90
CA ILE A 376 -20.67 1.21 11.22
C ILE A 376 -19.28 1.77 11.45
N PHE A 377 -18.43 1.79 10.43
CA PHE A 377 -17.09 2.34 10.50
C PHE A 377 -17.09 3.86 10.76
N ILE A 378 -17.91 4.63 10.05
CA ILE A 378 -18.08 6.07 10.28
C ILE A 378 -18.56 6.34 11.71
N ALA A 379 -19.56 5.59 12.19
CA ALA A 379 -20.03 5.68 13.56
C ALA A 379 -18.91 5.40 14.57
N ALA A 380 -18.07 4.40 14.29
CA ALA A 380 -16.91 4.07 15.12
C ALA A 380 -15.84 5.17 15.13
N LEU A 381 -15.69 5.97 14.07
CA LEU A 381 -14.76 7.11 14.04
C LEU A 381 -15.21 8.26 14.95
N ILE A 382 -16.52 8.51 15.02
CA ILE A 382 -17.11 9.51 15.93
C ILE A 382 -16.74 9.16 17.37
N GLY A 383 -16.98 7.91 17.77
CA GLY A 383 -16.65 7.46 19.12
C GLY A 383 -15.16 7.46 19.41
N GLY A 384 -14.30 7.08 18.46
CA GLY A 384 -12.84 7.14 18.59
C GLY A 384 -12.27 8.56 18.75
N SER A 385 -13.07 9.59 18.46
CA SER A 385 -12.66 10.99 18.49
C SER A 385 -13.12 11.75 19.74
N PHE A 386 -14.31 11.45 20.26
CA PHE A 386 -14.84 12.11 21.46
C PHE A 386 -14.60 11.33 22.77
N ALA A 387 -14.34 10.03 22.71
CA ALA A 387 -14.42 9.13 23.87
C ALA A 387 -13.40 9.29 25.00
N GLU A 388 -12.43 10.21 24.94
CA GLU A 388 -11.59 10.49 26.12
C GLU A 388 -12.38 11.23 27.22
N LYS A 389 -13.53 11.86 26.90
CA LYS A 389 -14.35 12.61 27.88
C LYS A 389 -15.84 12.28 27.88
N THR A 390 -16.37 11.64 26.83
CA THR A 390 -17.80 11.32 26.72
C THR A 390 -18.12 9.88 27.12
N ARG A 391 -19.24 9.69 27.83
CA ARG A 391 -19.80 8.37 28.12
C ARG A 391 -20.26 7.71 26.81
N PHE A 392 -20.07 6.40 26.69
CA PHE A 392 -20.46 5.63 25.50
C PHE A 392 -21.93 5.84 25.10
N ALA A 393 -22.83 5.96 26.08
CA ALA A 393 -24.26 6.25 25.83
C ALA A 393 -24.50 7.55 25.05
N ARG A 394 -23.72 8.62 25.28
CA ARG A 394 -23.85 9.86 24.51
C ARG A 394 -23.37 9.70 23.07
N LEU A 395 -22.39 8.84 22.83
CA LEU A 395 -21.94 8.53 21.47
C LEU A 395 -23.02 7.80 20.69
N VAL A 396 -23.67 6.83 21.33
CA VAL A 396 -24.82 6.11 20.76
C VAL A 396 -25.94 7.10 20.42
N LEU A 397 -26.25 8.04 21.32
CA LEU A 397 -27.26 9.08 21.06
C LEU A 397 -26.90 9.96 19.85
N ILE A 398 -25.64 10.42 19.73
CA ILE A 398 -25.17 11.22 18.59
C ILE A 398 -25.31 10.45 17.27
N VAL A 399 -24.96 9.16 17.28
CA VAL A 399 -25.09 8.30 16.09
C VAL A 399 -26.56 8.10 15.73
N ILE A 400 -27.41 7.81 16.71
CA ILE A 400 -28.86 7.65 16.49
C ILE A 400 -29.47 8.95 15.97
N SER A 401 -29.12 10.11 16.52
CA SER A 401 -29.63 11.39 16.03
C SER A 401 -29.20 11.67 14.60
N ALA A 402 -27.95 11.36 14.23
CA ALA A 402 -27.47 11.53 12.86
C ALA A 402 -28.21 10.60 11.88
N LEU A 403 -28.44 9.34 12.25
CA LEU A 403 -29.22 8.40 11.45
C LEU A 403 -30.69 8.81 11.34
N ALA A 404 -31.28 9.34 12.42
CA ALA A 404 -32.64 9.88 12.40
C ALA A 404 -32.76 11.08 11.44
N THR A 405 -31.77 11.99 11.44
CA THR A 405 -31.70 13.08 10.46
C THR A 405 -31.60 12.53 9.03
N GLY A 406 -30.79 11.50 8.80
CA GLY A 406 -30.68 10.86 7.49
C GLY A 406 -32.00 10.21 7.05
N PHE A 407 -32.72 9.60 7.99
CA PHE A 407 -34.06 9.06 7.72
C PHE A 407 -35.07 10.15 7.37
N VAL A 408 -35.06 11.28 8.08
CA VAL A 408 -35.90 12.45 7.74
C VAL A 408 -35.55 12.97 6.34
N MET A 409 -34.27 13.04 5.97
CA MET A 409 -33.83 13.42 4.63
C MET A 409 -34.39 12.50 3.54
N ILE A 410 -34.49 11.19 3.82
CA ILE A 410 -35.14 10.23 2.91
C ILE A 410 -36.64 10.52 2.77
N LEU A 411 -37.34 10.79 3.88
CA LEU A 411 -38.78 11.07 3.87
C LEU A 411 -39.13 12.33 3.07
N ILE A 412 -38.29 13.37 3.14
CA ILE A 412 -38.46 14.61 2.35
C ILE A 412 -37.96 14.48 0.90
N LYS A 413 -37.64 13.26 0.45
CA LYS A 413 -37.11 12.96 -0.89
C LYS A 413 -35.90 13.81 -1.26
N PHE A 414 -34.95 13.94 -0.33
CA PHE A 414 -33.70 14.65 -0.59
C PHE A 414 -33.03 14.10 -1.86
N PRO A 415 -32.58 14.96 -2.79
CA PRO A 415 -32.06 14.52 -4.08
C PRO A 415 -30.76 13.73 -3.87
N ALA A 416 -30.82 12.43 -4.10
CA ALA A 416 -29.68 11.53 -4.02
C ALA A 416 -29.94 10.23 -4.79
N ILE A 417 -28.86 9.56 -5.16
CA ILE A 417 -28.89 8.38 -6.04
C ILE A 417 -29.23 7.10 -5.27
N HIS A 418 -28.81 6.99 -4.02
CA HIS A 418 -29.08 5.83 -3.17
C HIS A 418 -29.50 6.21 -1.76
N VAL A 419 -30.50 5.48 -1.23
CA VAL A 419 -31.04 5.63 0.12
C VAL A 419 -29.94 5.53 1.18
N TYR A 420 -28.97 4.63 1.01
CA TYR A 420 -27.86 4.45 1.94
C TYR A 420 -26.91 5.65 1.98
N ALA A 421 -26.69 6.32 0.84
CA ALA A 421 -25.87 7.53 0.78
C ALA A 421 -26.53 8.65 1.60
N VAL A 422 -27.83 8.89 1.41
CA VAL A 422 -28.60 9.90 2.18
C VAL A 422 -28.54 9.62 3.67
N LEU A 423 -28.74 8.36 4.06
CA LEU A 423 -28.72 7.96 5.47
C LEU A 423 -27.37 8.21 6.14
N SER A 424 -26.28 8.09 5.36
CA SER A 424 -24.91 8.26 5.86
C SER A 424 -24.39 9.69 5.86
N LEU A 425 -25.00 10.62 5.12
CA LEU A 425 -24.52 12.02 5.00
C LEU A 425 -24.43 12.75 6.35
N PRO A 426 -25.46 12.77 7.20
CA PRO A 426 -25.36 13.41 8.51
C PRO A 426 -24.35 12.71 9.42
N LEU A 427 -24.24 11.39 9.31
CA LEU A 427 -23.27 10.60 10.07
C LEU A 427 -21.83 10.97 9.68
N LEU A 428 -21.56 11.11 8.37
CA LEU A 428 -20.29 11.56 7.84
C LEU A 428 -19.97 12.99 8.30
N PHE A 429 -20.94 13.90 8.24
CA PHE A 429 -20.77 15.28 8.69
C PHE A 429 -20.35 15.34 10.17
N VAL A 430 -21.02 14.58 11.04
CA VAL A 430 -20.64 14.49 12.45
C VAL A 430 -19.25 13.89 12.63
N ALA A 431 -18.90 12.86 11.86
CA ALA A 431 -17.56 12.27 11.89
C ALA A 431 -16.47 13.26 11.48
N VAL A 432 -16.72 14.07 10.43
CA VAL A 432 -15.83 15.13 9.96
C VAL A 432 -15.56 16.13 11.08
N LEU A 433 -16.61 16.63 11.74
CA LEU A 433 -16.47 17.56 12.87
C LEU A 433 -15.70 16.93 14.03
N ALA A 434 -16.02 15.67 14.37
CA ALA A 434 -15.37 14.93 15.46
C ALA A 434 -13.86 14.79 15.26
N VAL A 435 -13.46 14.38 14.07
CA VAL A 435 -12.06 14.17 13.71
C VAL A 435 -11.33 15.50 13.59
N SER A 436 -11.96 16.52 12.98
CA SER A 436 -11.38 17.87 12.84
C SER A 436 -11.08 18.47 14.20
N TYR A 437 -12.01 18.36 15.16
CA TYR A 437 -11.80 18.78 16.54
C TYR A 437 -10.60 18.08 17.19
N LYS A 438 -10.50 16.75 17.02
CA LYS A 438 -9.38 15.95 17.54
C LYS A 438 -8.04 16.35 16.91
N LEU A 439 -8.02 16.62 15.61
CA LEU A 439 -6.83 17.02 14.86
C LEU A 439 -6.32 18.39 15.34
N ILE A 440 -7.19 19.39 15.37
CA ILE A 440 -6.85 20.74 15.85
C ILE A 440 -6.28 20.68 17.27
N ARG A 441 -6.88 19.87 18.14
CA ARG A 441 -6.40 19.69 19.52
C ARG A 441 -5.04 18.97 19.58
N ALA A 442 -4.81 17.98 18.72
CA ALA A 442 -3.54 17.26 18.65
C ALA A 442 -2.40 18.18 18.19
N ILE A 443 -2.66 19.03 17.18
CA ILE A 443 -1.73 20.06 16.68
C ILE A 443 -1.40 21.04 17.80
N ARG A 444 -2.42 21.62 18.46
CA ARG A 444 -2.24 22.58 19.56
C ARG A 444 -1.42 22.01 20.73
N LYS A 445 -1.52 20.71 20.99
CA LYS A 445 -0.80 20.03 22.08
C LYS A 445 0.57 19.47 21.70
N LYS A 446 1.06 19.68 20.46
CA LYS A 446 2.28 19.05 19.92
C LYS A 446 2.36 17.55 20.23
N SER A 447 1.22 16.86 20.18
CA SER A 447 1.12 15.48 20.68
C SER A 447 1.54 14.46 19.62
N ILE A 448 2.26 13.42 20.05
CA ILE A 448 2.61 12.23 19.24
C ILE A 448 1.36 11.51 18.68
N LYS A 449 0.16 11.81 19.19
CA LYS A 449 -1.13 11.31 18.66
C LYS A 449 -1.49 11.86 17.27
N PHE A 450 -0.69 12.75 16.69
CA PHE A 450 -0.85 13.32 15.35
C PHE A 450 -1.11 12.27 14.25
N GLY A 451 -0.35 11.16 14.25
CA GLY A 451 -0.50 10.11 13.24
C GLY A 451 -1.88 9.44 13.25
N GLN A 452 -2.51 9.27 14.42
CA GLN A 452 -3.87 8.70 14.50
C GLN A 452 -4.94 9.68 13.96
N SER A 453 -4.75 10.97 14.17
CA SER A 453 -5.66 12.00 13.64
C SER A 453 -5.52 12.16 12.12
N LEU A 454 -4.31 11.99 11.58
CA LEU A 454 -4.04 11.97 10.14
C LEU A 454 -4.70 10.77 9.45
N VAL A 455 -4.67 9.59 10.11
CA VAL A 455 -5.38 8.39 9.65
C VAL A 455 -6.87 8.66 9.50
N CYS A 456 -7.50 9.22 10.53
CA CYS A 456 -8.91 9.59 10.50
C CYS A 456 -9.24 10.64 9.42
N LEU A 457 -8.33 11.60 9.16
CA LEU A 457 -8.52 12.61 8.13
C LEU A 457 -8.50 12.01 6.71
N GLY A 458 -7.53 11.16 6.39
CA GLY A 458 -7.47 10.54 5.06
C GLY A 458 -8.63 9.59 4.78
N ILE A 459 -9.16 8.91 5.82
CA ILE A 459 -10.41 8.15 5.72
C ILE A 459 -11.58 9.07 5.36
N ILE A 460 -11.69 10.25 6.00
CA ILE A 460 -12.76 11.20 5.71
C ILE A 460 -12.67 11.74 4.29
N VAL A 461 -11.46 12.10 3.82
CA VAL A 461 -11.25 12.57 2.45
C VAL A 461 -11.67 11.52 1.44
N LEU A 462 -11.30 10.25 1.67
CA LEU A 462 -11.70 9.14 0.80
C LEU A 462 -13.22 8.93 0.81
N LEU A 463 -13.87 8.97 1.99
CA LEU A 463 -15.32 8.83 2.10
C LEU A 463 -16.07 9.98 1.43
N ILE A 464 -15.61 11.23 1.60
CA ILE A 464 -16.17 12.38 0.89
C ILE A 464 -16.07 12.17 -0.62
N GLY A 465 -14.92 11.70 -1.12
CA GLY A 465 -14.75 11.35 -2.54
C GLY A 465 -15.78 10.33 -3.03
N VAL A 466 -16.00 9.25 -2.26
CA VAL A 466 -17.02 8.23 -2.58
C VAL A 466 -18.42 8.85 -2.64
N PHE A 467 -18.85 9.59 -1.62
CA PHE A 467 -20.20 10.14 -1.52
C PHE A 467 -20.49 11.27 -2.52
N VAL A 468 -19.55 12.19 -2.71
CA VAL A 468 -19.69 13.29 -3.68
C VAL A 468 -19.84 12.73 -5.09
N SER A 469 -19.11 11.66 -5.39
CA SER A 469 -19.16 11.05 -6.71
C SER A 469 -20.40 10.25 -7.00
N GLU A 470 -20.98 9.67 -5.95
CA GLU A 470 -22.27 9.02 -6.04
C GLU A 470 -23.39 10.05 -6.18
N GLY A 471 -23.20 11.32 -5.79
CA GLY A 471 -24.11 12.43 -6.12
C GLY A 471 -23.94 12.94 -7.56
N ALA A 472 -22.71 13.00 -8.08
CA ALA A 472 -22.40 13.52 -9.42
C ALA A 472 -22.89 12.62 -10.57
N LYS A 473 -23.18 11.34 -10.31
CA LYS A 473 -23.82 10.42 -11.28
C LYS A 473 -25.17 10.94 -11.79
N SER A 474 -25.87 11.80 -11.05
CA SER A 474 -27.23 12.26 -11.42
C SER A 474 -27.26 13.44 -12.38
N THR A 475 -26.18 14.21 -12.52
CA THR A 475 -26.18 15.40 -13.39
C THR A 475 -25.90 15.08 -14.85
N ARG A 476 -25.26 13.93 -15.14
CA ARG A 476 -24.98 13.50 -16.52
C ARG A 476 -26.09 12.67 -17.17
N THR A 477 -26.92 11.97 -16.40
CA THR A 477 -28.10 11.26 -16.94
C THR A 477 -29.27 12.20 -17.28
N ILE A 478 -29.20 13.47 -16.90
CA ILE A 478 -30.20 14.49 -17.24
C ILE A 478 -29.78 15.26 -18.52
N SER A 479 -28.57 15.03 -19.04
CA SER A 479 -28.03 15.70 -20.23
C SER A 479 -27.66 14.76 -21.40
N SER A 480 -28.13 13.51 -21.36
CA SER A 480 -28.14 12.55 -22.48
C SER A 480 -29.58 12.15 -22.76
#